data_AF-A0A3S1B512-F1
#
_entry.id   AF-A0A3S1B512-F1
#
_cell.length_a   1.000
_cell.length_b   1.000
_cell.length_c   1.000
_cell.angle_alpha   90.00
_cell.angle_beta   90.00
_cell.angle_gamma   90.00
#
_symmetry.space_group_name_H-M   'P 1'
#
loop_
_entity.id
_entity.type
_entity.pdbx_description
1 polymer ?
#
loop_
_entity_poly.entity_id
_entity_poly.type
_entity_poly.pdbx_seq_one_letter_code
_entity_poly.pdbx_strand_id
1 'polypeptide(L)'
;MQTQAEIQKPIAQAPFTPESIEQLFTTSTILQSKFITFTQSQPQIWEILYKQQNYTVTFYPDVYDEKPSLRLINFGEPLFEELLSAACKIFEYKRTNLK
;
A
#
# COMPACT_ATOMS: atom_id res chain seq x y z
N MET A 1 36.15 -2.64 -33.38
CA MET A 1 35.56 -3.27 -32.17
C MET A 1 34.54 -2.31 -31.61
N GLN A 2 33.25 -2.65 -31.63
CA GLN A 2 32.18 -1.84 -31.04
C GLN A 2 31.95 -2.34 -29.61
N THR A 3 32.04 -1.48 -28.61
CA THR A 3 31.60 -1.78 -27.24
C THR A 3 30.25 -1.10 -27.02
N GLN A 4 29.17 -1.89 -26.99
CA GLN A 4 27.89 -1.46 -26.44
C GLN A 4 28.08 -1.18 -24.95
N ALA A 5 28.26 0.09 -24.60
CA ALA A 5 27.94 0.56 -23.26
C ALA A 5 26.41 0.68 -23.19
N GLU A 6 25.75 -0.44 -22.89
CA GLU A 6 24.32 -0.43 -22.58
C GLU A 6 24.06 0.45 -21.34
N ILE A 7 22.99 1.22 -21.45
CA ILE A 7 22.69 2.40 -20.66
C ILE A 7 22.24 1.95 -19.27
N GLN A 8 23.17 1.77 -18.33
CA GLN A 8 22.84 1.69 -16.90
C GLN A 8 22.49 3.09 -16.39
N LYS A 9 21.36 3.64 -16.84
CA LYS A 9 20.73 4.73 -16.09
C LYS A 9 20.26 4.10 -14.77
N PRO A 10 20.65 4.65 -13.61
CA PRO A 10 19.99 4.31 -12.37
C PRO A 10 18.49 4.48 -12.61
N ILE A 11 17.71 3.42 -12.42
CA ILE A 11 16.26 3.53 -12.38
C ILE A 11 16.00 4.61 -11.33
N ALA A 12 15.36 5.71 -11.74
CA ALA A 12 15.02 6.77 -10.80
C ALA A 12 14.34 6.10 -9.60
N GLN A 13 14.85 6.37 -8.39
CA GLN A 13 14.27 5.79 -7.19
C GLN A 13 12.78 6.10 -7.20
N ALA A 14 11.95 5.09 -6.92
CA ALA A 14 10.52 5.30 -6.85
C ALA A 14 10.26 6.49 -5.89
N PRO A 15 9.37 7.43 -6.23
CA PRO A 15 9.16 8.64 -5.43
C PRO A 15 8.60 8.35 -4.04
N PHE A 16 8.26 7.09 -3.75
CA PHE A 16 7.72 6.63 -2.48
C PHE A 16 8.55 5.45 -1.97
N THR A 17 9.01 5.56 -0.73
CA THR A 17 9.63 4.45 0.00
C THR A 17 8.55 3.58 0.65
N PRO A 18 8.84 2.29 0.95
CA PRO A 18 7.97 1.44 1.76
C PRO A 18 7.47 2.12 3.04
N GLU A 19 8.36 2.80 3.77
CA GLU A 19 8.04 3.56 4.98
C GLU A 19 7.03 4.68 4.70
N SER A 20 7.22 5.43 3.61
CA SER A 20 6.29 6.52 3.24
C SER A 20 4.90 5.98 2.94
N ILE A 21 4.81 4.81 2.27
CA ILE A 21 3.54 4.14 1.98
C ILE A 21 2.91 3.63 3.28
N GLU A 22 3.67 2.94 4.13
CA GLU A 22 3.22 2.46 5.42
C GLU A 22 2.62 3.61 6.26
N GLN A 23 3.35 4.71 6.41
CA GLN A 23 2.88 5.88 7.15
C GLN A 23 1.59 6.43 6.54
N LEU A 24 1.53 6.58 5.22
CA LEU A 24 0.34 7.11 4.55
C LEU A 24 -0.91 6.27 4.84
N PHE A 25 -0.80 4.94 4.81
CA PHE A 25 -1.95 4.05 5.00
C PHE A 25 -2.34 3.89 6.47
N THR A 26 -1.36 3.65 7.34
CA THR A 26 -1.60 3.37 8.77
C THR A 26 -2.12 4.59 9.52
N THR A 27 -1.72 5.80 9.11
CA THR A 27 -2.17 7.06 9.73
C THR A 27 -3.43 7.65 9.08
N SER A 28 -3.95 7.03 8.01
CA SER A 28 -5.08 7.58 7.25
C SER A 28 -6.40 7.53 8.03
N THR A 29 -6.87 8.70 8.48
CA THR A 29 -8.21 8.85 9.07
C THR A 29 -9.31 8.51 8.07
N ILE A 30 -9.06 8.69 6.78
CA ILE A 30 -9.98 8.34 5.69
C ILE A 30 -10.25 6.83 5.67
N LEU A 31 -9.19 6.01 5.73
CA LEU A 31 -9.32 4.56 5.75
C LEU A 31 -9.99 4.08 7.06
N GLN A 32 -9.60 4.66 8.19
CA GLN A 32 -10.20 4.36 9.50
C GLN A 32 -11.71 4.65 9.51
N SER A 33 -12.16 5.75 8.89
CA SER A 33 -13.60 6.07 8.79
C SER A 33 -14.41 5.03 7.99
N LYS A 34 -13.72 4.19 7.21
CA LYS A 34 -14.30 3.08 6.44
C LYS A 34 -14.09 1.73 7.12
N PHE A 35 -13.76 1.73 8.40
CA PHE A 35 -13.46 0.56 9.21
C PHE A 35 -12.26 -0.26 8.69
N ILE A 36 -11.35 0.39 7.96
CA ILE A 36 -10.09 -0.21 7.51
C ILE A 36 -9.03 0.24 8.50
N THR A 37 -8.72 -0.64 9.45
CA THR A 37 -7.76 -0.38 10.52
C THR A 37 -6.53 -1.24 10.36
N PHE A 38 -5.37 -0.63 10.60
CA PHE A 38 -4.08 -1.32 10.59
C PHE A 38 -3.63 -1.50 12.04
N THR A 39 -3.45 -2.75 12.45
CA THR A 39 -2.91 -3.10 13.77
C THR A 39 -1.55 -3.73 13.58
N GLN A 40 -0.52 -3.16 14.19
CA GLN A 40 0.82 -3.71 14.09
C GLN A 40 0.90 -5.02 14.87
N SER A 41 1.24 -6.12 14.19
CA SER A 41 1.39 -7.44 14.85
C SER A 41 2.85 -7.78 15.10
N GLN A 42 3.76 -7.37 14.21
CA GLN A 42 5.21 -7.52 14.34
C GLN A 42 5.91 -6.31 13.68
N PRO A 43 7.23 -6.13 13.85
CA PRO A 43 7.96 -5.11 13.07
C PRO A 43 7.67 -5.26 11.58
N GLN A 44 7.25 -4.18 10.92
CA GLN A 44 6.93 -4.12 9.48
C GLN A 44 5.81 -5.04 8.98
N ILE A 45 5.07 -5.68 9.91
CA ILE A 45 3.94 -6.57 9.60
C ILE A 45 2.69 -6.07 10.31
N TRP A 46 1.61 -5.97 9.53
CA TRP A 46 0.35 -5.41 9.96
C TRP A 46 -0.78 -6.40 9.74
N GLU A 47 -1.76 -6.37 10.63
CA GLU A 47 -3.05 -7.01 10.43
C GLU A 47 -4.07 -5.95 10.02
N ILE A 48 -4.84 -6.26 8.98
CA ILE A 48 -5.93 -5.39 8.51
C ILE A 48 -7.23 -6.18 8.43
N LEU A 49 -8.32 -5.53 8.82
CA LEU A 49 -9.68 -5.99 8.56
C LEU A 49 -10.23 -5.22 7.36
N TYR A 50 -10.48 -5.92 6.25
CA TYR A 50 -11.02 -5.32 5.03
C TYR A 50 -12.03 -6.25 4.38
N LYS A 51 -13.21 -5.73 4.02
CA LYS A 51 -14.32 -6.53 3.43
C LYS A 51 -14.64 -7.81 4.23
N GLN A 52 -14.65 -7.71 5.56
CA GLN A 52 -14.89 -8.84 6.49
C GLN A 52 -13.83 -9.96 6.45
N GLN A 53 -12.69 -9.69 5.83
CA GLN A 53 -11.56 -10.62 5.79
C GLN A 53 -10.36 -9.99 6.50
N ASN A 54 -9.66 -10.80 7.29
CA ASN A 54 -8.41 -10.41 7.91
C ASN A 54 -7.26 -10.74 6.96
N TYR A 55 -6.38 -9.77 6.75
CA TYR A 55 -5.15 -9.95 5.99
C TYR A 55 -3.96 -9.61 6.87
N THR A 56 -2.91 -10.42 6.75
CA THR A 56 -1.59 -10.09 7.28
C THR A 56 -0.77 -9.52 6.14
N VAL A 57 -0.29 -8.30 6.29
CA VAL A 57 0.28 -7.49 5.22
C VAL A 57 1.62 -6.91 5.60
N THR A 58 2.43 -6.56 4.59
CA THR A 58 3.65 -5.77 4.76
C THR A 58 3.76 -4.76 3.63
N PHE A 59 4.42 -3.64 3.89
CA PHE A 59 4.76 -2.63 2.88
C PHE A 59 6.17 -2.82 2.32
N TYR A 60 6.95 -3.74 2.91
CA TYR A 60 8.37 -3.91 2.66
C TYR A 60 8.62 -5.14 1.78
N PRO A 61 9.20 -4.96 0.58
CA PRO A 61 9.52 -6.07 -0.31
C PRO A 61 10.44 -7.11 0.34
N ASP A 62 11.47 -6.67 1.07
CA ASP A 62 12.43 -7.59 1.71
C ASP A 62 11.75 -8.52 2.74
N VAL A 63 10.79 -8.00 3.51
CA VAL A 63 10.00 -8.79 4.46
C VAL A 63 9.07 -9.77 3.74
N TYR A 64 8.51 -9.36 2.60
CA TYR A 64 7.69 -10.22 1.76
C TYR A 64 8.51 -11.36 1.14
N ASP A 65 9.74 -11.08 0.69
CA ASP A 65 10.65 -12.08 0.12
C ASP A 65 11.01 -13.15 1.16
N GLU A 66 11.20 -12.76 2.43
CA GLU A 66 11.41 -13.69 3.54
C GLU A 66 10.12 -14.46 3.91
N LYS A 67 8.96 -13.81 3.84
CA LYS A 67 7.66 -14.38 4.25
C LYS A 67 6.58 -14.13 3.18
N PRO A 68 6.58 -14.91 2.09
CA PRO A 68 5.63 -14.71 0.97
C PRO A 68 4.19 -15.10 1.30
N SER A 69 3.93 -15.61 2.51
CA SER A 69 2.56 -15.82 3.01
C SER A 69 1.86 -14.50 3.36
N LEU A 70 2.61 -13.39 3.50
CA LEU A 70 2.06 -12.06 3.70
C LEU A 70 1.48 -11.51 2.39
N ARG A 71 0.63 -10.48 2.46
CA ARG A 71 0.30 -9.67 1.29
C ARG A 71 1.20 -8.45 1.24
N LEU A 72 1.83 -8.22 0.10
CA LEU A 72 2.54 -6.98 -0.16
C LEU A 72 1.54 -5.85 -0.46
N ILE A 73 1.72 -4.70 0.18
CA ILE A 73 1.00 -3.46 -0.10
C ILE A 73 1.98 -2.51 -0.77
N ASN A 74 2.01 -2.54 -2.09
CA ASN A 74 2.87 -1.70 -2.90
C ASN A 74 2.21 -1.40 -4.26
N PHE A 75 2.79 -0.49 -5.04
CA PHE A 75 2.31 -0.20 -6.39
C PHE A 75 2.30 -1.47 -7.26
N GLY A 76 1.21 -1.65 -8.01
CA GLY A 76 0.98 -2.85 -8.82
C GLY A 76 0.30 -4.00 -8.07
N GLU A 77 0.19 -3.93 -6.74
CA GLU A 77 -0.52 -4.94 -5.95
C GLU A 77 -2.03 -4.66 -5.90
N PRO A 78 -2.90 -5.66 -6.14
CA PRO A 78 -4.35 -5.45 -6.17
C PRO A 78 -4.91 -4.84 -4.87
N LEU A 79 -4.40 -5.28 -3.72
CA LEU A 79 -4.88 -4.80 -2.42
C LEU A 79 -4.48 -3.33 -2.17
N PHE A 80 -3.33 -2.90 -2.67
CA PHE A 80 -2.92 -1.50 -2.62
C PHE A 80 -3.90 -0.61 -3.38
N GLU A 81 -4.21 -0.98 -4.63
CA GLU A 81 -5.13 -0.22 -5.49
C GLU A 81 -6.55 -0.17 -4.92
N GLU A 82 -7.03 -1.28 -4.35
CA GLU A 82 -8.34 -1.34 -3.72
C GLU A 82 -8.45 -0.40 -2.51
N LEU A 83 -7.42 -0.37 -1.67
CA LEU A 83 -7.35 0.51 -0.51
C LEU A 83 -7.25 1.99 -0.92
N LEU A 84 -6.44 2.30 -1.94
CA LEU A 84 -6.34 3.65 -2.48
C LEU A 84 -7.67 4.12 -3.08
N SER A 85 -8.34 3.25 -3.85
CA SER A 85 -9.69 3.50 -4.38
C SER A 85 -10.70 3.75 -3.26
N ALA A 86 -10.63 2.94 -2.18
CA ALA A 86 -11.48 3.14 -1.01
C ALA A 86 -11.25 4.52 -0.40
N ALA A 87 -10.01 5.00 -0.32
CA ALA A 87 -9.70 6.35 0.16
C ALA A 87 -10.25 7.46 -0.76
N CYS A 88 -10.10 7.34 -2.08
CA CYS A 88 -10.54 8.35 -3.04
C CYS A 88 -12.08 8.51 -3.15
N LYS A 89 -12.85 7.45 -2.93
CA LYS A 89 -14.33 7.46 -3.09
C LYS A 89 -15.09 8.41 -2.13
N ILE A 90 -14.43 9.09 -1.20
CA ILE A 90 -15.08 10.11 -0.34
C ILE A 90 -15.56 11.33 -1.13
N PHE A 91 -14.84 11.71 -2.20
CA PHE A 91 -15.23 12.90 -2.98
C PHE A 91 -16.58 12.73 -3.70
N GLU A 92 -16.99 11.51 -4.01
CA GLU A 92 -18.26 11.26 -4.70
C GLU A 92 -19.45 11.18 -3.73
N TYR A 93 -19.28 10.57 -2.56
CA TYR A 93 -20.36 10.38 -1.60
C TYR A 93 -20.84 11.70 -0.94
N LYS A 94 -19.93 12.63 -0.70
CA LYS A 94 -20.28 13.98 -0.18
C LYS A 94 -21.01 14.84 -1.23
N ARG A 95 -20.85 14.55 -2.53
CA ARG A 95 -21.49 15.29 -3.63
C ARG A 95 -22.93 14.83 -3.90
N THR A 96 -23.29 13.60 -3.55
CA THR A 96 -24.62 13.00 -3.81
C THR A 96 -25.61 13.12 -2.65
N ASN A 97 -25.16 13.49 -1.44
CA ASN A 97 -26.01 13.60 -0.24
C ASN A 97 -26.18 15.03 0.30
N LEU A 98 -25.87 16.06 -0.50
CA LEU A 98 -26.45 17.39 -0.29
C LEU A 98 -27.76 17.48 -1.07
N LYS A 99 -28.86 17.07 -0.44
CA LYS A 99 -30.22 17.49 -0.79
C LYS A 99 -30.97 17.82 0.49
#